data_AF-A0A5B7EKR2-F1
#
_entry.id   AF-A0A5B7EKR2-F1
#
_cell.length_a   1.000
_cell.length_b   1.000
_cell.length_c   1.000
_cell.angle_alpha   90.00
_cell.angle_beta   90.00
_cell.angle_gamma   90.00
#
_symmetry.space_group_name_H-M   'P 1'
#
loop_
_entity.id
_entity.type
_entity.pdbx_description
1 polymer ?
#
loop_
_entity_poly.entity_id
_entity_poly.type
_entity_poly.pdbx_seq_one_letter_code
_entity_poly.pdbx_strand_id
1 'polypeptide(L)'
;MTIDLCHLPKPAKSLRGVSPAQVPQMMGNGTSNSVAVTFLDDHSTSVNLFEAKRVYGYFPFTRVEEGVVEIAGKIEMELEVVTEEDSKARPAGLGRDEPNMNPKLPEPNRPATSFLWLSSPWKSFRHIIWKNYKWYCITLVILVILFLFLFLFLYSFPGATVEYILGTY
;
A
#
# COMPACT_ATOMS: atom_id res chain seq x y z
N MET A 1 -17.54 7.62 16.10
CA MET A 1 -16.37 7.70 17.00
C MET A 1 -16.36 9.10 17.57
N THR A 2 -16.70 9.25 18.85
CA THR A 2 -16.71 10.56 19.51
C THR A 2 -15.33 10.79 20.09
N ILE A 3 -14.65 11.84 19.66
CA ILE A 3 -13.31 12.19 20.15
C ILE A 3 -13.50 13.11 21.37
N ASP A 4 -12.93 12.74 22.51
CA ASP A 4 -12.88 13.60 23.68
C ASP A 4 -11.77 14.64 23.52
N LEU A 5 -12.14 15.92 23.45
CA LEU A 5 -11.22 17.04 23.22
C LEU A 5 -10.58 17.57 24.51
N CYS A 6 -11.12 17.22 25.68
CA CYS A 6 -10.61 17.64 26.97
C CYS A 6 -9.38 16.81 27.40
N HIS A 7 -9.32 15.56 26.94
CA HIS A 7 -8.27 14.60 27.29
C HIS A 7 -7.60 14.02 26.04
N LEU A 8 -7.03 14.89 25.19
CA LEU A 8 -6.23 14.43 24.06
C LEU A 8 -4.83 14.05 24.50
N PRO A 9 -4.21 12.99 23.94
CA PRO A 9 -2.83 12.66 24.26
C PRO A 9 -1.90 13.66 23.58
N LYS A 10 -0.78 13.96 24.24
CA LYS A 10 0.22 14.87 23.71
C LYS A 10 0.88 14.30 22.45
N PRO A 11 0.89 15.03 21.31
CA PRO A 11 1.51 14.56 20.09
C PRO A 11 3.03 14.48 20.21
N ALA A 12 3.64 13.56 19.47
CA ALA A 12 5.10 13.50 19.34
C ALA A 12 5.61 14.60 18.38
N LYS A 13 6.77 15.19 18.69
CA LYS A 13 7.40 16.22 17.86
C LYS A 13 8.15 15.67 16.63
N SER A 14 8.35 14.36 16.55
CA SER A 14 9.08 13.69 15.47
C SER A 14 8.57 12.25 15.27
N LEU A 15 8.64 11.75 14.04
CA LEU A 15 8.30 10.36 13.68
C LEU A 15 9.02 9.31 14.53
N ARG A 16 10.26 9.59 14.96
CA ARG A 16 11.05 8.69 15.83
C ARG A 16 10.55 8.67 17.27
N GLY A 17 9.92 9.75 17.72
CA GLY A 17 9.34 9.86 19.06
C GLY A 17 8.03 9.08 19.23
N VAL A 18 7.45 8.59 18.13
CA VAL A 18 6.25 7.74 18.17
C VAL A 18 6.66 6.30 18.47
N SER A 19 6.39 5.83 19.69
CA SER A 19 6.82 4.53 20.22
C SER A 19 5.65 3.57 20.44
N PRO A 20 5.82 2.23 20.30
CA PRO A 20 4.81 1.23 20.69
C PRO A 20 4.37 1.30 22.15
N ALA A 21 5.22 1.86 23.04
CA ALA A 21 4.83 2.13 24.42
C ALA A 21 3.72 3.19 24.55
N GLN A 22 3.44 3.93 23.46
CA GLN A 22 2.33 4.87 23.38
C GLN A 22 1.02 4.23 22.93
N VAL A 23 0.92 2.91 22.96
CA VAL A 23 -0.27 2.18 22.56
C VAL A 23 -0.92 1.61 23.83
N PRO A 24 -2.22 1.88 24.09
CA PRO A 24 -2.91 1.26 25.21
C PRO A 24 -2.87 -0.26 25.04
N GLN A 25 -2.32 -0.98 26.01
CA GLN A 25 -2.57 -2.41 26.12
C GLN A 25 -4.01 -2.55 26.62
N MET A 26 -4.96 -2.73 25.70
CA MET A 26 -6.34 -3.02 26.07
C MET A 26 -6.37 -4.37 26.79
N MET A 27 -6.44 -4.32 28.12
CA MET A 27 -6.65 -5.51 28.94
C MET A 27 -8.14 -5.90 28.85
N GLY A 28 -8.46 -6.77 27.90
CA GLY A 28 -9.60 -7.69 28.06
C GLY A 28 -10.82 -7.52 27.15
N ASN A 29 -11.09 -8.65 26.49
CA ASN A 29 -12.33 -9.22 25.98
C ASN A 29 -12.92 -8.72 24.66
N GLY A 30 -12.95 -9.65 23.70
CA GLY A 30 -13.15 -9.39 22.29
C GLY A 30 -14.54 -8.88 21.93
N THR A 31 -14.58 -8.05 20.89
CA THR A 31 -15.33 -8.31 19.64
C THR A 31 -15.18 -7.10 18.71
N SER A 32 -15.04 -7.42 17.42
CA SER A 32 -15.27 -6.56 16.26
C SER A 32 -14.16 -5.59 15.83
N ASN A 33 -13.70 -5.83 14.59
CA ASN A 33 -12.80 -5.05 13.73
C ASN A 33 -13.10 -3.54 13.74
N SER A 34 -12.67 -2.83 14.77
CA SER A 34 -12.77 -1.38 14.88
C SER A 34 -11.36 -0.79 14.82
N VAL A 35 -11.12 -0.04 13.76
CA VAL A 35 -9.91 0.76 13.62
C VAL A 35 -10.10 1.99 14.49
N ALA A 36 -9.54 1.95 15.70
CA ALA A 36 -9.54 3.07 16.62
C ALA A 36 -8.17 3.74 16.56
N VAL A 37 -8.16 5.06 16.34
CA VAL A 37 -7.06 5.90 16.81
C VAL A 37 -7.17 5.85 18.34
N THR A 38 -6.37 5.00 18.99
CA THR A 38 -6.50 4.76 20.42
C THR A 38 -5.48 5.63 21.16
N PHE A 39 -6.02 6.47 22.03
CA PHE A 39 -5.35 7.56 22.72
C PHE A 39 -4.85 7.08 24.10
N LEU A 40 -3.63 7.43 24.51
CA LEU A 40 -3.04 6.94 25.76
C LEU A 40 -3.64 7.53 27.02
N ASP A 41 -3.74 6.62 28.00
CA ASP A 41 -3.74 6.86 29.43
C ASP A 41 -2.28 6.83 29.94
N ASP A 42 -1.75 8.01 30.26
CA ASP A 42 -0.72 8.20 31.30
C ASP A 42 -1.10 9.50 32.00
N HIS A 43 -1.38 9.42 33.30
CA HIS A 43 -2.07 10.42 34.13
C HIS A 43 -1.31 11.74 34.34
N SER A 44 -0.45 12.18 33.41
CA SER A 44 0.25 13.47 33.53
C SER A 44 0.41 14.31 32.26
N THR A 45 0.00 13.87 31.06
CA THR A 45 0.14 14.71 29.85
C THR A 45 -1.02 14.63 28.86
N SER A 46 -2.26 14.61 29.35
CA SER A 46 -3.39 14.98 28.48
C SER A 46 -3.34 16.48 28.17
N VAL A 47 -3.70 16.84 26.94
CA VAL A 47 -3.80 18.21 26.45
C VAL A 47 -5.28 18.50 26.27
N ASN A 48 -5.76 19.53 26.95
CA ASN A 48 -7.08 20.07 26.68
C ASN A 48 -6.99 20.98 25.45
N LEU A 49 -7.65 20.59 24.36
CA LEU A 49 -7.60 21.37 23.12
C LEU A 49 -8.30 22.72 23.24
N PHE A 50 -9.26 22.87 24.14
CA PHE A 50 -9.90 24.17 24.39
C PHE A 50 -8.96 25.16 25.10
N GLU A 51 -8.04 24.66 25.92
CA GLU A 51 -7.01 25.47 26.57
C GLU A 51 -5.85 25.76 25.61
N ALA A 52 -5.35 24.73 24.92
CA ALA A 52 -4.22 24.85 23.99
C ALA A 52 -4.59 25.58 22.69
N LYS A 53 -5.86 25.56 22.28
CA LYS A 53 -6.46 26.03 21.01
C LYS A 53 -5.94 25.35 19.74
N ARG A 54 -4.66 24.97 19.71
CA ARG A 54 -4.01 24.36 18.56
C ARG A 54 -2.98 23.33 19.01
N VAL A 55 -2.99 22.16 18.39
CA VAL A 55 -2.08 21.05 18.67
C VAL A 55 -1.61 20.46 17.35
N TYR A 56 -0.30 20.31 17.19
CA TYR A 56 0.32 19.74 15.99
C TYR A 56 1.35 18.67 16.38
N GLY A 57 1.36 17.57 15.62
CA GLY A 57 2.46 16.63 15.62
C GLY A 57 2.05 15.24 15.13
N TYR A 58 2.81 14.24 15.56
CA TYR A 58 2.67 12.87 15.10
C TYR A 58 1.86 12.02 16.09
N PHE A 59 0.86 11.32 15.57
CA PHE A 59 0.00 10.41 16.30
C PHE A 59 0.19 8.98 15.75
N PRO A 60 0.24 7.96 16.64
CA PRO A 60 0.24 6.57 16.20
C PRO A 60 -1.13 6.20 15.66
N PHE A 61 -1.15 5.52 14.51
CA PHE A 61 -2.33 4.86 13.99
C PHE A 61 -2.27 3.39 14.39
N THR A 62 -3.16 3.00 15.28
CA THR A 62 -3.20 1.67 15.90
C THR A 62 -4.26 0.81 15.24
N ARG A 63 -3.94 -0.48 15.04
CA ARG A 63 -4.90 -1.51 14.66
C ARG A 63 -5.00 -2.47 15.83
N VAL A 64 -6.23 -2.79 16.21
CA VAL A 64 -6.51 -3.82 17.21
C VAL A 64 -6.86 -5.11 16.46
N GLU A 65 -6.01 -6.12 16.56
CA GLU A 65 -6.30 -7.47 16.06
C GLU A 65 -6.18 -8.46 17.22
N GLU A 66 -7.22 -9.26 17.45
CA GLU A 66 -7.20 -10.34 18.46
C GLU A 66 -6.81 -9.89 19.89
N GLY A 67 -7.06 -8.62 20.24
CA GLY A 67 -6.68 -8.04 21.54
C GLY A 67 -5.23 -7.58 21.64
N VAL A 68 -4.44 -7.76 20.59
CA VAL A 68 -3.10 -7.18 20.44
C VAL A 68 -3.25 -5.86 19.68
N VAL A 69 -2.70 -4.78 20.25
CA VAL A 69 -2.73 -3.47 19.62
C VAL A 69 -1.39 -3.24 18.94
N GLU A 70 -1.41 -3.16 17.61
CA GLU A 70 -0.22 -2.93 16.79
C GLU A 70 -0.26 -1.53 16.16
N ILE A 71 0.91 -0.89 16.02
CA ILE A 71 1.02 0.36 15.27
C ILE A 71 1.00 0.02 13.78
N ALA A 72 -0.13 0.28 13.12
CA ALA A 72 -0.29 0.12 11.68
C ALA A 72 0.29 1.30 10.89
N GLY A 73 0.44 2.47 11.51
CA GLY A 73 1.00 3.65 10.85
C GLY A 73 1.29 4.81 11.79
N LYS A 74 1.80 5.89 11.23
CA LYS A 74 2.02 7.17 11.91
C LYS A 74 1.41 8.26 11.06
N ILE A 75 0.60 9.11 11.68
CA ILE A 75 -0.10 10.19 10.98
C ILE A 75 0.41 11.51 11.55
N GLU A 76 0.77 12.42 10.66
CA GLU A 76 1.02 13.82 11.00
C GLU A 76 -0.30 14.57 10.89
N MET A 77 -0.74 15.20 11.98
CA MET A 77 -2.00 15.92 12.01
C MET A 77 -1.91 17.18 12.87
N GLU A 78 -2.74 18.14 12.51
CA GLU A 78 -2.94 19.40 13.20
C GLU A 78 -4.42 19.52 13.58
N LEU A 79 -4.67 19.82 14.85
CA LEU A 79 -6.00 20.06 15.40
C LEU A 79 -6.06 21.50 15.90
N GLU A 80 -7.05 22.26 15.45
CA GLU A 80 -7.28 23.64 15.86
C GLU A 80 -8.76 23.84 16.21
N VAL A 81 -9.02 24.50 17.34
CA VAL A 81 -10.36 24.94 17.74
C VAL A 81 -10.54 26.36 17.22
N VAL A 82 -11.39 26.49 16.21
CA VAL A 82 -11.74 27.75 15.56
C VAL A 82 -13.14 28.21 15.98
N THR A 83 -13.38 29.52 15.90
CA THR A 83 -14.71 30.09 16.08
C THR A 83 -15.60 29.80 14.86
N GLU A 84 -16.92 29.93 15.01
CA GLU A 84 -17.84 29.74 13.90
C GLU A 84 -17.62 30.76 12.77
N GLU A 85 -17.28 32.00 13.11
CA GLU A 85 -16.99 33.07 12.15
C GLU A 85 -15.72 32.75 11.33
N ASP A 86 -14.65 32.32 12.00
CA ASP A 86 -13.42 31.90 11.34
C ASP A 86 -13.67 30.69 10.43
N SER A 87 -14.42 29.70 10.91
CA SER A 87 -14.76 28.49 10.13
C SER A 87 -15.51 28.84 8.84
N LYS A 88 -16.40 29.83 8.86
CA LYS A 88 -17.12 30.31 7.67
C LYS A 88 -16.24 31.12 6.73
N ALA A 89 -15.32 31.93 7.26
CA ALA A 89 -14.41 32.76 6.47
C ALA A 89 -13.33 31.93 5.75
N ARG A 90 -12.89 30.84 6.38
CA ARG A 90 -11.87 29.91 5.86
C ARG A 90 -12.32 28.46 6.02
N PRO A 91 -13.34 28.03 5.26
CA PRO A 91 -13.85 26.68 5.38
C PRO A 91 -12.77 25.67 4.98
N ALA A 92 -12.76 24.53 5.68
CA ALA A 92 -11.91 23.40 5.32
C ALA A 92 -12.67 22.52 4.31
N GLY A 93 -12.01 22.14 3.22
CA GLY A 93 -12.57 21.19 2.26
C GLY A 93 -12.50 19.75 2.78
N LEU A 94 -13.37 18.87 2.26
CA LEU A 94 -13.22 17.44 2.45
C LEU A 94 -12.08 16.93 1.56
N GLY A 95 -10.90 16.74 2.16
CA GLY A 95 -9.71 16.31 1.45
C GLY A 95 -9.21 17.38 0.47
N ARG A 96 -9.58 17.26 -0.81
CA ARG A 96 -9.17 18.21 -1.86
C ARG A 96 -10.33 18.89 -2.58
N ASP A 97 -11.56 18.66 -2.14
CA ASP A 97 -12.74 19.31 -2.71
C ASP A 97 -12.77 20.81 -2.33
N GLU A 98 -13.33 21.65 -3.19
CA GLU A 98 -13.66 23.02 -2.81
C GLU A 98 -14.59 22.97 -1.58
N PRO A 99 -14.35 23.73 -0.49
CA PRO A 99 -13.50 24.91 -0.38
C PRO A 99 -12.19 24.64 0.38
N ASN A 100 -11.25 23.88 -0.20
CA ASN A 100 -9.92 23.61 0.39
C ASN A 100 -8.96 24.82 0.36
N MET A 101 -9.34 25.93 1.00
CA MET A 101 -8.53 27.16 1.04
C MET A 101 -7.61 27.22 2.26
N ASN A 102 -7.96 26.57 3.37
CA ASN A 102 -7.11 26.51 4.56
C ASN A 102 -7.33 25.23 5.40
N PRO A 103 -6.30 24.40 5.63
CA PRO A 103 -4.98 24.40 4.98
C PRO A 103 -5.06 23.81 3.57
N LYS A 104 -4.42 24.44 2.56
CA LYS A 104 -4.42 23.91 1.20
C LYS A 104 -3.56 22.64 1.11
N LEU A 105 -4.18 21.49 0.87
CA LEU A 105 -3.44 20.23 0.68
C LEU A 105 -2.68 20.24 -0.66
N PRO A 106 -1.35 20.03 -0.67
CA PRO A 106 -0.59 19.91 -1.91
C PRO A 106 -0.94 18.62 -2.66
N GLU A 107 -0.56 18.58 -3.94
CA GLU A 107 -0.65 17.34 -4.71
C GLU A 107 0.23 16.27 -4.07
N PRO A 108 -0.28 15.03 -3.88
CA PRO A 108 0.56 13.94 -3.44
C PRO A 108 1.66 13.70 -4.48
N ASN A 109 2.87 13.45 -4.01
CA ASN A 109 3.99 13.05 -4.86
C ASN A 109 3.74 11.63 -5.40
N ARG A 110 2.88 11.51 -6.42
CA ARG A 110 2.61 10.25 -7.12
C ARG A 110 3.59 10.14 -8.28
N PRO A 111 4.38 9.06 -8.39
CA PRO A 111 5.06 8.77 -9.64
C PRO A 111 4.00 8.69 -10.75
N ALA A 112 4.30 9.24 -11.93
CA ALA A 112 3.39 9.41 -13.08
C ALA A 112 2.94 8.08 -13.75
N THR A 113 2.84 6.99 -13.00
CA THR A 113 2.66 5.62 -13.53
C THR A 113 1.52 4.84 -12.87
N SER A 114 0.52 5.53 -12.30
CA SER A 114 -0.60 4.88 -11.62
C SER A 114 -1.84 4.57 -12.48
N PHE A 115 -1.89 4.88 -13.78
CA PHE A 115 -3.18 4.84 -14.51
C PHE A 115 -3.19 4.27 -15.94
N LEU A 116 -2.22 3.43 -16.31
CA LEU A 116 -2.44 2.53 -17.45
C LEU A 116 -2.92 1.21 -16.85
N TRP A 117 -4.23 1.02 -16.83
CA TRP A 117 -4.92 -0.21 -16.42
C TRP A 117 -4.28 -1.50 -16.95
N LEU A 118 -3.52 -1.44 -18.05
CA LEU A 118 -2.78 -2.56 -18.63
C LEU A 118 -1.29 -2.65 -18.23
N SER A 119 -0.62 -1.56 -17.86
CA SER A 119 0.83 -1.59 -17.57
C SER A 119 1.15 -2.20 -16.20
N SER A 120 0.27 -1.96 -15.23
CA SER A 120 0.37 -2.51 -13.88
C SER A 120 0.23 -4.04 -13.88
N PRO A 121 -0.81 -4.63 -14.49
CA PRO A 121 -0.92 -6.08 -14.59
C PRO A 121 0.17 -6.68 -15.49
N TRP A 122 0.62 -6.03 -16.57
CA TRP A 122 1.71 -6.56 -17.40
C TRP A 122 3.06 -6.66 -16.66
N LYS A 123 3.42 -5.64 -15.85
CA LYS A 123 4.62 -5.70 -15.01
C LYS A 123 4.50 -6.77 -13.92
N SER A 124 3.33 -6.89 -13.28
CA SER A 124 3.07 -7.92 -12.28
C SER A 124 3.08 -9.33 -12.87
N PHE A 125 2.45 -9.52 -14.04
CA PHE A 125 2.43 -10.77 -14.79
C PHE A 125 3.84 -11.18 -15.25
N ARG A 126 4.62 -10.24 -15.80
CA ARG A 126 6.02 -10.48 -16.13
C ARG A 126 6.82 -10.89 -14.89
N HIS A 127 6.62 -10.26 -13.74
CA HIS A 127 7.36 -10.61 -12.51
C HIS A 127 6.96 -11.99 -11.96
N ILE A 128 5.67 -12.31 -11.97
CA ILE A 128 5.12 -13.60 -11.51
C ILE A 128 5.55 -14.74 -12.44
N ILE A 129 5.45 -14.55 -13.76
CA ILE A 129 5.86 -15.55 -14.75
C ILE A 129 7.36 -15.73 -14.74
N TRP A 130 8.15 -14.66 -14.62
CA TRP A 130 9.59 -14.80 -14.60
C TRP A 130 10.11 -15.50 -13.33
N LYS A 131 9.35 -15.57 -12.23
CA LYS A 131 9.77 -16.32 -11.05
C LYS A 131 9.52 -17.83 -11.21
N ASN A 132 8.39 -18.23 -11.78
CA ASN A 132 7.96 -19.63 -11.82
C ASN A 132 8.14 -20.31 -13.20
N TYR A 133 8.08 -19.56 -14.30
CA TYR A 133 8.01 -20.10 -15.67
C TYR A 133 9.33 -20.10 -16.46
N LYS A 134 10.46 -19.74 -15.83
CA LYS A 134 11.79 -19.77 -16.50
C LYS A 134 12.07 -21.12 -17.15
N TRP A 135 11.82 -22.21 -16.44
CA TRP A 135 12.04 -23.56 -16.94
C TRP A 135 11.11 -23.91 -18.09
N TYR A 136 9.82 -23.54 -18.02
CA TYR A 136 8.87 -23.77 -19.11
C TYR A 136 9.25 -23.00 -20.39
N CYS A 137 9.68 -21.74 -20.27
CA CYS A 137 10.16 -20.98 -21.43
C CYS A 137 11.41 -21.62 -22.05
N ILE A 138 12.35 -22.08 -21.23
CA ILE A 138 13.56 -22.78 -21.71
C ILE A 138 13.17 -24.10 -22.42
N THR A 139 12.29 -24.90 -21.82
CA THR A 139 11.78 -26.15 -22.42
C THR A 139 11.09 -25.90 -23.76
N LEU A 140 10.27 -24.84 -23.86
CA LEU A 140 9.62 -24.46 -25.12
C LEU A 140 10.66 -24.13 -26.21
N VAL A 141 11.69 -23.35 -25.89
CA VAL A 141 12.75 -23.00 -26.84
C VAL A 141 13.51 -24.25 -27.32
N ILE A 142 13.86 -25.16 -26.40
CA ILE A 142 14.53 -26.43 -26.75
C ILE A 142 13.65 -27.28 -27.66
N LEU A 143 12.35 -27.38 -27.37
CA LEU A 143 11.40 -28.15 -28.18
C LEU A 143 11.29 -27.59 -29.60
N VAL A 144 11.22 -26.26 -29.75
CA VAL A 144 11.20 -25.61 -31.08
C VAL A 144 12.49 -25.88 -31.85
N ILE A 145 13.66 -25.82 -31.21
CA ILE A 145 14.94 -26.15 -31.86
C ILE A 145 14.96 -27.62 -32.31
N LEU A 146 14.47 -28.54 -31.48
CA LEU A 146 14.39 -29.97 -31.81
C LEU A 146 13.45 -30.20 -32.99
N PHE A 147 12.28 -29.55 -32.99
CA PHE A 147 11.33 -29.64 -34.09
C PHE A 147 11.91 -29.08 -35.40
N LEU A 148 12.60 -27.94 -35.34
CA LEU A 148 13.30 -27.36 -36.49
C LEU A 148 14.39 -28.29 -37.02
N PHE A 149 15.14 -28.93 -36.11
CA PHE A 149 16.15 -29.92 -36.47
C PHE A 149 15.53 -31.13 -37.16
N LEU A 150 14.42 -31.66 -36.65
CA LEU A 150 13.68 -32.76 -37.28
C LEU A 150 13.13 -32.37 -38.64
N PHE A 151 12.56 -31.17 -38.76
CA PHE A 151 12.07 -30.64 -40.02
C PHE A 151 13.19 -30.50 -41.06
N LEU A 152 14.35 -29.96 -40.65
CA LEU A 152 15.51 -29.82 -41.51
C LEU A 152 16.12 -31.18 -41.86
N PHE A 153 16.10 -32.14 -40.94
CA PHE A 153 16.53 -33.52 -41.17
C PHE A 153 15.66 -34.21 -42.22
N LEU A 154 14.33 -34.11 -42.09
CA LEU A 154 13.36 -34.58 -43.09
C LEU A 154 13.53 -33.88 -44.44
N TYR A 155 13.74 -32.56 -44.43
CA TYR A 155 13.97 -31.79 -45.65
C TYR A 155 15.30 -32.14 -46.33
N SER A 156 16.34 -32.39 -45.53
CA SER A 156 17.69 -32.68 -46.02
C SER A 156 17.91 -34.16 -46.31
N PHE A 157 16.96 -35.05 -46.06
CA PHE A 157 16.98 -36.38 -46.65
C PHE A 157 16.88 -36.20 -48.17
N PRO A 158 17.97 -36.40 -48.92
CA PRO A 158 17.89 -36.36 -50.37
C PRO A 158 16.99 -37.52 -50.78
N GLY A 159 16.15 -37.32 -51.81
CA GLY A 159 15.22 -38.33 -52.34
C GLY A 159 15.85 -39.68 -52.77
N ALA A 160 17.14 -39.88 -52.53
CA ALA A 160 17.86 -41.14 -52.72
C ALA A 160 17.40 -42.26 -51.77
N THR A 161 16.94 -41.98 -50.54
CA THR A 161 16.38 -43.04 -49.67
C THR A 161 15.08 -43.63 -50.24
N VAL A 162 14.39 -42.89 -51.10
CA VAL A 162 13.20 -43.37 -51.80
C VAL A 162 13.59 -44.35 -52.92
N GLU A 163 14.72 -44.15 -53.60
CA GLU A 163 15.25 -45.09 -54.61
C GLU A 163 15.73 -46.41 -53.97
N TYR A 164 16.35 -46.36 -52.79
CA TYR A 164 16.75 -47.56 -52.05
C TYR A 164 15.57 -48.38 -51.49
N ILE A 165 14.43 -47.75 -51.17
CA ILE A 165 13.21 -48.42 -50.70
C ILE A 165 12.35 -48.92 -51.86
N LEU A 166 12.35 -48.22 -53.00
CA LEU A 166 11.56 -48.57 -54.19
C LEU A 166 12.25 -49.61 -55.11
N GLY A 167 13.43 -50.11 -54.75
CA GLY A 167 14.02 -51.30 -55.39
C GLY A 167 14.20 -51.16 -56.89
N THR A 168 14.72 -50.02 -57.36
CA THR A 168 15.06 -49.82 -58.78
C THR A 168 16.57 -49.65 -58.94
N TYR A 169 17.28 -50.78 -58.88
CA TYR A 169 18.59 -50.98 -59.52
C TYR A 169 18.52 -52.23 -60.38
#